data_AF-A0A954YY18-F1
#
_entry.id   AF-A0A954YY18-F1
#
_cell.length_a   1.000
_cell.length_b   1.000
_cell.length_c   1.000
_cell.angle_alpha   90.00
_cell.angle_beta   90.00
_cell.angle_gamma   90.00
#
_symmetry.space_group_name_H-M   'P 1'
#
loop_
_entity.id
_entity.type
_entity.pdbx_description
1 polymer ?
#
loop_
_entity_poly.entity_id
_entity_poly.type
_entity_poly.pdbx_seq_one_letter_code
_entity_poly.pdbx_strand_id
1 'polypeptide(L)'
;AEQDPKIAYKKEASEMFNEMLNGIEDKVTSIIFRARLSGDEQMRARMNAQRARHDEATNAGFSGASRDRDAAMKAQNQESKPEQIVREQPKVGRNAPCPCGSGKKYKQCCGKS
;
A
#
# COMPACT_ATOMS: atom_id res chain seq x y z
N ALA A 1 38.74 -28.47 -19.58
CA ALA A 1 37.98 -28.08 -20.78
C ALA A 1 37.04 -26.96 -20.37
N GLU A 2 37.19 -25.78 -20.96
CA GLU A 2 36.35 -24.62 -20.69
C GLU A 2 35.01 -24.84 -21.37
N GLN A 3 33.91 -24.92 -20.62
CA GLN A 3 32.58 -25.01 -21.21
C GLN A 3 32.17 -23.65 -21.75
N ASP A 4 31.49 -23.63 -22.91
CA ASP A 4 30.99 -22.40 -23.51
C ASP A 4 30.06 -21.68 -22.51
N PRO A 5 30.34 -20.41 -22.17
CA PRO A 5 29.55 -19.65 -21.20
C PRO A 5 28.07 -19.53 -21.58
N LYS A 6 27.71 -19.57 -22.87
CA LYS A 6 26.31 -19.57 -23.31
C LYS A 6 25.61 -20.89 -23.01
N ILE A 7 26.33 -22.00 -23.06
CA ILE A 7 25.79 -23.33 -22.75
C ILE A 7 25.58 -23.45 -21.25
N ALA A 8 26.56 -23.02 -20.45
CA ALA A 8 26.44 -22.96 -18.99
C ALA A 8 25.23 -22.11 -18.56
N TYR A 9 25.10 -20.90 -19.11
CA TYR A 9 23.95 -20.02 -18.83
C TYR A 9 22.62 -20.66 -19.17
N LYS A 10 22.48 -21.28 -20.35
CA LYS A 10 21.24 -21.95 -20.75
C LYS A 10 20.87 -23.09 -19.80
N LYS A 11 21.88 -23.87 -19.38
CA LYS A 11 21.68 -24.99 -18.46
C LYS A 11 21.22 -24.50 -17.09
N GLU A 12 21.95 -23.57 -16.49
CA GLU A 12 21.61 -22.98 -15.19
C GLU A 12 20.24 -22.28 -15.22
N ALA A 13 19.94 -21.53 -16.29
CA ALA A 13 18.64 -20.88 -16.46
C ALA A 13 17.50 -21.90 -16.55
N SER A 14 17.72 -23.02 -17.26
CA SER A 14 16.72 -24.09 -17.35
C SER A 14 16.49 -24.81 -16.02
N GLU A 15 17.56 -25.01 -15.23
CA GLU A 15 17.48 -25.60 -13.89
C GLU A 15 16.64 -24.71 -12.96
N MET A 16 16.95 -23.41 -12.88
CA MET A 16 16.19 -22.45 -12.07
C MET A 16 14.73 -22.33 -12.52
N PHE A 17 14.46 -22.40 -13.82
CA PHE A 17 13.10 -22.35 -14.35
C PHE A 17 12.28 -23.58 -13.95
N ASN A 18 12.88 -24.77 -14.01
CA ASN A 18 12.23 -26.00 -13.58
C ASN A 18 11.97 -26.01 -12.07
N GLU A 19 12.89 -25.49 -11.25
CA GLU A 19 12.66 -25.31 -9.81
C GLU A 19 11.48 -24.38 -9.53
N MET A 20 11.38 -23.26 -10.27
CA MET A 20 10.24 -22.35 -10.15
C MET A 20 8.92 -23.05 -10.52
N LEU A 21 8.90 -23.82 -11.61
CA LEU A 21 7.71 -24.57 -12.02
C LEU A 21 7.25 -25.55 -10.95
N ASN A 22 8.17 -26.33 -10.37
CA ASN A 22 7.85 -27.24 -9.28
C ASN A 22 7.23 -26.50 -8.08
N GLY A 23 7.76 -25.32 -7.73
CA GLY A 23 7.19 -24.48 -6.67
C GLY A 23 5.78 -23.96 -6.97
N ILE A 24 5.46 -23.71 -8.25
CA ILE A 24 4.11 -23.32 -8.68
C ILE A 24 3.15 -24.49 -8.52
N GLU A 25 3.53 -25.69 -8.96
CA GLU A 25 2.71 -26.91 -8.85
C GLU A 25 2.35 -27.22 -7.38
N ASP A 26 3.34 -27.15 -6.49
CA ASP A 26 3.15 -27.32 -5.05
C ASP A 26 2.19 -26.28 -4.48
N LYS A 27 2.31 -25.01 -4.91
CA LYS A 27 1.47 -23.92 -4.44
C LYS A 27 0.03 -24.06 -4.91
N VAL A 28 -0.19 -24.42 -6.17
CA VAL A 28 -1.54 -24.67 -6.72
C VAL A 28 -2.19 -25.81 -5.96
N THR A 29 -1.50 -26.93 -5.79
CA THR A 29 -1.99 -28.09 -5.04
C THR A 29 -2.32 -27.73 -3.60
N SER A 30 -1.42 -27.02 -2.93
CA SER A 30 -1.64 -26.46 -1.60
C SER A 30 -2.89 -25.60 -1.52
N ILE A 31 -3.11 -24.70 -2.48
CA ILE A 31 -4.29 -23.82 -2.48
C ILE A 31 -5.55 -24.66 -2.62
N ILE A 32 -5.58 -25.66 -3.52
CA ILE A 32 -6.76 -26.53 -3.70
C ILE A 32 -7.09 -27.27 -2.41
N PHE A 33 -6.10 -27.88 -1.74
CA PHE A 33 -6.34 -28.64 -0.52
C PHE A 33 -6.57 -27.78 0.72
N ARG A 34 -5.99 -26.58 0.79
CA ARG A 34 -6.17 -25.63 1.90
C ARG A 34 -7.34 -24.67 1.69
N ALA A 35 -7.92 -24.62 0.49
CA ALA A 35 -9.11 -23.85 0.19
C ALA A 35 -10.29 -24.43 0.97
N ARG A 36 -10.46 -23.97 2.20
CA ARG A 36 -11.76 -24.02 2.85
C ARG A 36 -12.64 -23.05 2.10
N LEU A 37 -13.67 -23.56 1.44
CA LEU A 37 -14.85 -22.76 1.12
C LEU A 37 -15.33 -22.23 2.46
N SER A 38 -14.92 -21.01 2.79
CA SER A 38 -15.44 -20.32 3.96
C SER A 38 -16.91 -20.14 3.64
N GLY A 39 -17.76 -21.00 4.20
CA GLY A 39 -19.19 -20.80 4.15
C GLY A 39 -19.44 -19.34 4.52
N ASP A 40 -20.19 -18.64 3.68
CA ASP A 40 -20.40 -17.18 3.74
C ASP A 40 -20.63 -16.68 5.18
N GLU A 41 -21.16 -17.53 6.05
CA GLU A 41 -21.33 -17.33 7.48
C GLU A 41 -20.07 -16.93 8.25
N GLN A 42 -18.89 -17.55 8.05
CA GLN A 42 -17.67 -17.16 8.79
C GLN A 42 -17.11 -15.81 8.34
N MET A 43 -17.22 -15.50 7.04
CA MET A 43 -16.82 -14.20 6.49
C MET A 43 -17.81 -13.10 6.92
N ARG A 44 -19.12 -13.39 6.91
CA ARG A 44 -20.18 -12.51 7.43
C ARG A 44 -20.05 -12.29 8.94
N ALA A 45 -19.75 -13.32 9.73
CA ALA A 45 -19.56 -13.19 11.18
C ALA A 45 -18.37 -12.28 11.52
N ARG A 46 -17.25 -12.40 10.80
CA ARG A 46 -16.09 -11.49 10.95
C ARG A 46 -16.42 -10.06 10.53
N MET A 47 -17.14 -9.88 9.42
CA MET A 47 -17.58 -8.56 8.94
C MET A 47 -18.58 -7.89 9.92
N ASN A 48 -19.51 -8.66 10.48
CA ASN A 48 -20.48 -8.16 11.47
C ASN A 48 -19.78 -7.81 12.79
N ALA A 49 -18.82 -8.62 13.24
CA ALA A 49 -18.03 -8.33 14.44
C ALA A 49 -17.16 -7.07 14.30
N GLN A 50 -16.61 -6.81 13.11
CA GLN A 50 -15.86 -5.57 12.84
C GLN A 50 -16.76 -4.33 12.80
N ARG A 51 -17.97 -4.44 12.22
CA ARG A 51 -18.94 -3.32 12.21
C ARG A 51 -19.40 -2.94 13.61
N ALA A 52 -19.73 -3.92 14.46
CA ALA A 52 -20.17 -3.68 15.83
C ALA A 52 -19.16 -2.87 16.68
N ARG A 53 -17.85 -3.05 16.43
CA ARG A 53 -16.79 -2.34 17.18
C ARG A 53 -16.60 -0.88 16.78
N HIS A 54 -17.07 -0.46 15.60
CA HIS A 54 -16.94 0.93 15.17
C HIS A 54 -18.05 1.81 15.78
N ASP A 55 -19.28 1.27 15.90
CA ASP A 55 -20.41 2.02 16.45
C ASP A 55 -20.21 2.33 17.94
N GLU A 56 -19.64 1.40 18.71
CA GLU A 56 -19.41 1.57 20.16
C GLU A 56 -18.24 2.54 20.48
N ALA A 57 -17.29 2.70 19.55
CA ALA A 57 -16.12 3.57 19.73
C ALA A 57 -16.38 5.04 19.39
N THR A 58 -17.50 5.38 18.72
CA THR A 58 -17.78 6.77 18.32
C THR A 58 -18.23 7.67 19.47
N ASN A 59 -18.67 7.12 20.61
CA ASN A 59 -19.20 7.90 21.74
C ASN A 59 -18.40 7.80 23.07
N ALA A 60 -17.31 7.03 23.13
CA ALA A 60 -16.66 6.69 24.40
C ALA A 60 -15.23 7.23 24.58
N GLY A 61 -14.87 8.40 24.01
CA GLY A 61 -13.45 8.82 24.06
C GLY A 61 -13.05 10.29 23.91
N PHE A 62 -13.96 11.27 23.87
CA PHE A 62 -13.56 12.66 23.56
C PHE A 62 -13.88 13.75 24.60
N SER A 63 -14.48 13.44 25.76
CA SER A 63 -14.84 14.49 26.73
C SER A 63 -14.01 14.56 28.02
N GLY A 64 -13.14 13.58 28.30
CA GLY A 64 -12.44 13.49 29.59
C GLY A 64 -10.91 13.60 29.57
N ALA A 65 -10.24 13.29 28.45
CA ALA A 65 -8.78 13.09 28.42
C ALA A 65 -7.97 14.26 27.82
N SER A 66 -8.62 15.37 27.46
CA SER A 66 -7.91 16.53 26.88
C SER A 66 -7.30 17.43 27.95
N ARG A 67 -7.91 17.56 29.13
CA ARG A 67 -7.47 18.58 30.10
C ARG A 67 -6.12 18.29 30.75
N ASP A 68 -5.78 17.02 31.02
CA ASP A 68 -4.52 16.67 31.69
C ASP A 68 -3.35 16.42 30.71
N ARG A 69 -3.63 16.07 29.44
CA ARG A 69 -2.58 15.97 28.41
C ARG A 69 -2.09 17.35 27.95
N ASP A 70 -2.97 18.35 27.92
CA ASP A 70 -2.58 19.71 27.52
C ASP A 70 -1.60 20.38 28.51
N ALA A 71 -1.68 20.05 29.81
CA ALA A 71 -0.77 20.61 30.83
C ALA A 71 0.64 19.98 30.80
N ALA A 72 0.73 18.66 30.55
CA ALA A 72 2.02 17.95 30.52
C ALA A 72 2.78 18.14 29.19
N MET A 73 2.08 18.37 28.06
CA MET A 73 2.72 18.55 26.75
C MET A 73 3.23 19.99 26.51
N LYS A 74 2.86 20.96 27.35
CA LYS A 74 3.25 22.38 27.22
C LYS A 74 4.65 22.68 27.77
N ALA A 75 5.20 21.81 28.62
CA ALA A 75 6.51 22.02 29.26
C ALA A 75 7.70 21.44 28.47
N GLN A 76 7.46 20.62 27.44
CA GLN A 76 8.52 19.93 26.68
C GLN A 76 8.54 20.25 25.17
N ASN A 77 7.72 21.20 24.72
CA ASN A 77 7.62 21.55 23.29
C ASN A 77 7.93 23.03 23.04
N GLN A 78 9.03 23.51 23.64
CA GLN A 78 9.71 24.74 23.22
C GLN A 78 10.85 24.40 22.26
N GLU A 79 10.59 23.59 21.23
CA GLU A 79 11.53 23.51 20.11
C GLU A 79 10.77 23.23 18.81
N SER A 80 10.44 24.34 18.14
CA SER A 80 10.06 24.45 16.72
C SER A 80 9.20 23.32 16.13
N LYS A 81 7.87 23.48 16.20
CA LYS A 81 6.94 22.71 15.36
C LYS A 81 7.21 23.09 13.89
N PRO A 82 7.58 22.17 13.00
CA PRO A 82 7.79 22.50 11.59
C PRO A 82 6.45 22.94 10.98
N GLU A 83 6.42 24.11 10.36
CA GLU A 83 5.24 24.60 9.66
C GLU A 83 4.91 23.67 8.49
N GLN A 84 3.67 23.19 8.48
CA GLN A 84 3.14 22.39 7.38
C GLN A 84 2.91 23.31 6.18
N ILE A 85 3.76 23.21 5.15
CA ILE A 85 3.59 23.96 3.90
C ILE A 85 2.36 23.42 3.18
N VAL A 86 1.25 24.17 3.24
CA VAL A 86 0.05 23.92 2.44
C VAL A 86 0.31 24.43 1.02
N ARG A 87 0.05 23.59 0.02
CA ARG A 87 0.15 24.03 -1.38
C ARG A 87 -1.01 24.97 -1.69
N GLU A 88 -0.69 26.19 -2.12
CA GLU A 88 -1.69 27.18 -2.54
C GLU A 88 -2.47 26.76 -3.79
N GLN A 89 -1.88 25.89 -4.62
CA GLN A 89 -2.46 25.49 -5.90
C GLN A 89 -2.81 24.00 -5.96
N PRO A 90 -3.91 23.65 -6.67
CA PRO A 90 -4.33 22.26 -6.84
C PRO A 90 -3.30 21.45 -7.62
N LYS A 91 -3.19 20.17 -7.29
CA LYS A 91 -2.30 19.23 -7.99
C LYS A 91 -2.76 19.05 -9.44
N VAL A 92 -1.97 19.51 -10.40
CA VAL A 92 -2.25 19.32 -11.83
C VAL A 92 -2.15 17.84 -12.20
N GLY A 93 -3.24 17.27 -12.72
CA GLY A 93 -3.28 15.87 -13.16
C GLY A 93 -2.49 15.65 -14.46
N ARG A 94 -1.91 14.46 -14.62
CA ARG A 94 -1.05 14.11 -15.78
C ARG A 94 -1.72 14.34 -17.15
N ASN A 95 -3.03 14.16 -17.26
CA ASN A 95 -3.79 14.37 -18.51
C ASN A 95 -4.51 15.73 -18.60
N ALA A 96 -4.46 16.57 -17.56
CA ALA A 96 -5.13 17.89 -17.54
C ALA A 96 -4.49 18.85 -18.56
N PRO A 97 -5.19 19.92 -19.00
CA PRO A 97 -4.58 20.98 -19.78
C PRO A 97 -3.36 21.54 -19.03
N CYS A 98 -2.27 21.77 -19.75
CA CYS A 98 -1.03 22.24 -19.14
C CYS A 98 -1.17 23.73 -18.75
N PRO A 99 -0.82 24.12 -17.51
CA PRO A 99 -1.00 25.49 -17.02
C PRO A 99 -0.09 26.53 -17.70
N CYS A 100 0.89 26.11 -18.52
CA CYS A 100 1.75 27.00 -19.28
C CYS A 100 1.09 27.63 -20.52
N GLY A 101 -0.21 27.37 -20.76
CA GLY A 101 -0.95 27.94 -21.89
C GLY A 101 -0.67 27.27 -23.24
N SER A 102 0.08 26.17 -23.27
CA SER A 102 0.45 25.48 -24.52
C SER A 102 -0.69 24.74 -25.24
N GLY A 103 -1.87 24.64 -24.63
CA GLY A 103 -3.01 23.85 -25.13
C GLY A 103 -2.81 22.33 -25.12
N LYS A 104 -1.65 21.82 -24.68
CA LYS A 104 -1.32 20.39 -24.62
C LYS A 104 -1.68 19.80 -23.26
N LYS A 105 -1.85 18.46 -23.17
CA LYS A 105 -1.98 17.75 -21.88
C LYS A 105 -0.68 17.89 -21.08
N TYR A 106 -0.76 18.00 -19.74
CA TYR A 106 0.40 18.20 -18.85
C TYR A 106 1.53 17.21 -19.13
N LYS A 107 1.23 15.92 -19.31
CA LYS A 107 2.22 14.87 -19.65
C LYS A 107 2.95 15.05 -20.97
N GLN A 108 2.38 15.80 -21.90
CA GLN A 108 2.94 16.08 -23.22
C GLN A 108 3.61 17.46 -23.28
N CYS A 109 3.68 18.18 -22.15
CA CYS A 109 4.27 19.51 -22.05
C CYS A 109 5.16 19.61 -20.80
N CYS A 110 4.80 20.39 -19.78
CA CYS A 110 5.64 20.60 -18.59
C CYS A 110 5.85 19.35 -17.71
N GLY A 111 4.99 18.34 -17.83
CA GLY A 111 5.10 17.05 -17.14
C GLY A 111 5.73 15.94 -17.99
N LYS A 112 6.42 16.31 -19.08
CA LYS A 112 7.14 15.37 -19.94
C LYS A 112 8.50 15.07 -19.30
N SER A 113 8.63 13.85 -18.78
CA SER A 113 9.90 13.19 -18.47
C SER A 113 10.48 12.58 -19.73
#